data_AF-A0A506Y1N7-F1
#
_entry.id   AF-A0A506Y1N7-F1
#
_cell.length_a   1.000
_cell.length_b   1.000
_cell.length_c   1.000
_cell.angle_alpha   90.00
_cell.angle_beta   90.00
_cell.angle_gamma   90.00
#
_symmetry.space_group_name_H-M   'P 1'
#
loop_
_entity.id
_entity.type
_entity.pdbx_description
1 polymer ?
#
loop_
_entity_poly.entity_id
_entity_poly.type
_entity_poly.pdbx_seq_one_letter_code
_entity_poly.pdbx_strand_id
1 'polypeptide(L)'
;LWDARLEALVVDSILTGEYDSELPSRVAALGWNGHGAVSVLVGTAPRMLDVDQLRRTARHLDADVLIGVQGSRLVLVIGRVDPPEEGEVREPLPFLEIARQLEPGFGTGHLVLGHEVPSLVDAARSARAALAGFAVAKSWRNAP
;
A
#
# COMPACT_ATOMS: atom_id res chain seq x y z
N LEU A 1 4.84 19.27 -2.76
CA LEU A 1 5.04 19.27 -1.28
C LEU A 1 3.72 19.11 -0.52
N TRP A 2 2.62 19.70 -0.98
CA TRP A 2 1.30 19.54 -0.36
C TRP A 2 0.74 18.11 -0.50
N ASP A 3 0.95 17.46 -1.65
CA ASP A 3 0.37 16.13 -1.94
C ASP A 3 0.94 15.02 -1.05
N ALA A 4 2.26 14.98 -0.84
CA ALA A 4 2.89 13.96 0.00
C ALA A 4 2.48 14.05 1.48
N ARG A 5 2.20 15.26 1.97
CA ARG A 5 1.73 15.45 3.36
C ARG A 5 0.26 15.04 3.49
N LEU A 6 -0.58 15.38 2.51
CA LEU A 6 -1.99 14.96 2.49
C LEU A 6 -2.11 13.44 2.36
N GLU A 7 -1.29 12.83 1.52
CA GLU A 7 -1.20 11.39 1.37
C GLU A 7 -0.80 10.69 2.66
N ALA A 8 0.22 11.21 3.36
CA ALA A 8 0.63 10.65 4.65
C ALA A 8 -0.49 10.71 5.70
N LEU A 9 -1.29 11.77 5.72
CA LEU A 9 -2.46 11.88 6.61
C LEU A 9 -3.55 10.87 6.25
N VAL A 10 -3.84 10.70 4.96
CA VAL A 10 -4.83 9.72 4.48
C VAL A 10 -4.39 8.30 4.86
N VAL A 11 -3.11 7.97 4.65
CA VAL A 11 -2.57 6.67 5.06
C VAL A 11 -2.66 6.51 6.58
N ASP A 12 -2.34 7.53 7.36
CA ASP A 12 -2.47 7.48 8.83
C ASP A 12 -3.91 7.18 9.27
N SER A 13 -4.92 7.87 8.73
CA SER A 13 -6.33 7.58 8.99
C SER A 13 -6.75 6.16 8.61
N ILE A 14 -6.24 5.64 7.49
CA ILE A 14 -6.47 4.24 7.08
C ILE A 14 -5.83 3.26 8.09
N LEU A 15 -4.64 3.57 8.58
CA LEU A 15 -3.91 2.73 9.54
C LEU A 15 -4.59 2.71 10.91
N THR A 16 -5.10 3.84 11.38
CA THR A 16 -5.85 3.93 12.64
C THR A 16 -7.24 3.30 12.51
N GLY A 17 -7.78 3.21 11.29
CA GLY A 17 -9.15 2.79 11.02
C GLY A 17 -10.17 3.87 11.41
N GLU A 18 -9.73 5.11 11.57
CA GLU A 18 -10.59 6.27 11.79
C GLU A 18 -11.14 6.73 10.44
N TYR A 19 -12.27 6.17 10.07
CA TYR A 19 -12.99 6.54 8.85
C TYR A 19 -13.95 7.69 9.15
N ASP A 20 -13.60 8.89 8.70
CA ASP A 20 -14.55 10.00 8.59
C ASP A 20 -15.21 9.99 7.20
N SER A 21 -16.42 10.54 7.11
CA SER A 21 -17.20 10.68 5.86
C SER A 21 -16.46 11.34 4.69
N GLU A 22 -15.40 12.09 4.94
CA GLU A 22 -14.58 12.79 3.95
C GLU A 22 -13.41 11.95 3.42
N LEU A 23 -13.10 10.79 4.00
CA LEU A 23 -11.96 9.97 3.55
C LEU A 23 -12.06 9.60 2.05
N PRO A 24 -13.21 9.15 1.51
CA PRO A 24 -13.34 8.85 0.09
C PRO A 24 -13.03 10.06 -0.80
N SER A 25 -13.44 11.25 -0.38
CA SER A 25 -13.19 12.50 -1.11
C SER A 25 -11.70 12.85 -1.12
N ARG A 26 -11.01 12.73 0.03
CA ARG A 26 -9.56 12.99 0.12
C ARG A 26 -8.75 11.98 -0.70
N VAL A 27 -9.15 10.72 -0.68
CA VAL A 27 -8.53 9.65 -1.48
C VAL A 27 -8.72 9.93 -2.97
N ALA A 28 -9.92 10.29 -3.41
CA ALA A 28 -10.17 10.69 -4.80
C ALA A 28 -9.37 11.93 -5.23
N ALA A 29 -9.22 12.92 -4.33
CA ALA A 29 -8.41 14.12 -4.59
C ALA A 29 -6.90 13.82 -4.76
N LEU A 30 -6.42 12.71 -4.21
CA LEU A 30 -5.05 12.19 -4.45
C LEU A 30 -4.90 11.47 -5.79
N GLY A 31 -5.99 11.35 -6.56
CA GLY A 31 -6.01 10.62 -7.82
C GLY A 31 -5.98 9.11 -7.66
N TRP A 32 -6.48 8.59 -6.52
CA TRP A 32 -6.61 7.16 -6.27
C TRP A 32 -7.68 6.53 -7.16
N ASN A 33 -7.34 5.42 -7.82
CA ASN A 33 -8.22 4.67 -8.71
C ASN A 33 -8.46 3.22 -8.26
N GLY A 34 -8.06 2.86 -7.04
CA GLY A 34 -8.27 1.52 -6.50
C GLY A 34 -9.72 1.31 -6.08
N HIS A 35 -10.52 0.68 -6.93
CA HIS A 35 -11.95 0.44 -6.67
C HIS A 35 -12.24 -0.99 -6.20
N GLY A 36 -11.27 -1.90 -6.35
CA GLY A 36 -11.39 -3.30 -5.97
C GLY A 36 -10.78 -3.63 -4.60
N ALA A 37 -10.38 -4.89 -4.48
CA ALA A 37 -9.70 -5.40 -3.31
C ALA A 37 -8.44 -4.60 -2.98
N VAL A 38 -8.06 -4.62 -1.70
CA VAL A 38 -6.91 -3.89 -1.16
C VAL A 38 -6.03 -4.81 -0.33
N SER A 39 -4.72 -4.58 -0.34
CA SER A 39 -3.80 -5.15 0.62
C SER A 39 -2.73 -4.13 1.04
N VAL A 40 -2.20 -4.27 2.26
CA VAL A 40 -1.20 -3.34 2.81
C VAL A 40 0.15 -4.03 2.89
N LEU A 41 1.15 -3.39 2.30
CA LEU A 41 2.54 -3.83 2.29
C LEU A 41 3.37 -2.95 3.21
N VAL A 42 4.10 -3.57 4.14
CA VAL A 42 4.93 -2.87 5.13
C VAL A 42 6.37 -3.36 5.05
N GLY A 43 7.31 -2.43 4.94
CA GLY A 43 8.74 -2.74 4.93
C GLY A 43 9.58 -1.62 5.52
N THR A 44 10.90 -1.78 5.45
CA THR A 44 11.83 -0.72 5.87
C THR A 44 11.76 0.44 4.87
N ALA A 45 11.70 1.69 5.35
CA ALA A 45 11.79 2.84 4.46
C ALA A 45 13.22 2.96 3.88
N PRO A 46 13.37 3.17 2.56
CA PRO A 46 14.68 3.42 1.97
C PRO A 46 15.23 4.77 2.42
N ARG A 47 16.55 4.98 2.29
CA ARG A 47 17.18 6.27 2.58
C ARG A 47 16.69 7.39 1.66
N MET A 48 16.39 7.05 0.42
CA MET A 48 15.80 7.93 -0.59
C MET A 48 14.60 7.20 -1.17
N LEU A 49 13.42 7.82 -1.08
CA LEU A 49 12.16 7.26 -1.57
C LEU A 49 11.82 7.88 -2.92
N ASP A 50 11.73 7.06 -3.97
CA ASP A 50 11.20 7.46 -5.27
C ASP A 50 9.71 7.07 -5.36
N VAL A 51 8.86 8.02 -4.97
CA VAL A 51 7.40 7.87 -4.98
C VAL A 51 6.88 7.65 -6.40
N ASP A 52 7.44 8.35 -7.39
CA ASP A 52 7.00 8.28 -8.78
C ASP A 52 7.33 6.92 -9.41
N GLN A 53 8.47 6.32 -9.05
CA GLN A 53 8.82 4.96 -9.46
C GLN A 53 7.85 3.93 -8.87
N LEU A 54 7.50 4.02 -7.58
CA LEU A 54 6.53 3.12 -6.95
C LEU A 54 5.16 3.21 -7.61
N ARG A 55 4.65 4.43 -7.82
CA ARG A 55 3.38 4.67 -8.50
C ARG A 55 3.39 4.15 -9.94
N ARG A 56 4.46 4.40 -10.69
CA ARG A 56 4.60 3.86 -12.05
C ARG A 56 4.59 2.34 -12.02
N THR A 57 5.36 1.71 -11.14
CA THR A 57 5.41 0.25 -11.01
C THR A 57 4.04 -0.33 -10.70
N ALA A 58 3.30 0.22 -9.74
CA ALA A 58 1.95 -0.22 -9.41
C ALA A 58 0.99 -0.12 -10.61
N ARG A 59 1.01 1.02 -11.33
CA ARG A 59 0.14 1.22 -12.50
C ARG A 59 0.41 0.24 -13.64
N HIS A 60 1.65 -0.23 -13.81
CA HIS A 60 1.97 -1.28 -14.80
C HIS A 60 1.42 -2.66 -14.42
N LEU A 61 0.91 -2.80 -13.19
CA LEU A 61 0.38 -4.04 -12.62
C LEU A 61 -1.12 -3.94 -12.35
N ASP A 62 -1.82 -3.00 -12.98
CA ASP A 62 -3.24 -2.72 -12.79
C ASP A 62 -3.60 -2.45 -11.32
N ALA A 63 -2.68 -1.77 -10.61
CA ALA A 63 -2.84 -1.38 -9.22
C ALA A 63 -2.56 0.11 -9.01
N ASP A 64 -3.14 0.65 -7.95
CA ASP A 64 -2.83 1.98 -7.43
C ASP A 64 -2.28 1.87 -6.00
N VAL A 65 -1.48 2.85 -5.59
CA VAL A 65 -0.81 2.84 -4.29
C VAL A 65 -0.95 4.17 -3.56
N LEU A 66 -1.31 4.10 -2.28
CA LEU A 66 -1.10 5.18 -1.31
C LEU A 66 0.16 4.90 -0.51
N ILE A 67 0.99 5.91 -0.34
CA ILE A 67 2.36 5.79 0.15
C ILE A 67 2.51 6.58 1.44
N GLY A 68 2.80 5.90 2.54
CA GLY A 68 3.03 6.51 3.85
C GLY A 68 4.38 6.11 4.45
N VAL A 69 5.08 7.08 5.05
CA VAL A 69 6.31 6.83 5.82
C VAL A 69 6.03 7.06 7.30
N GLN A 70 6.25 6.02 8.11
CA GLN A 70 5.97 6.00 9.55
C GLN A 70 7.26 5.64 10.32
N GLY A 71 8.00 6.67 10.73
CA GLY A 71 9.33 6.50 11.32
C GLY A 71 10.29 5.86 10.33
N SER A 72 10.77 4.65 10.62
CA SER A 72 11.66 3.87 9.74
C SER A 72 10.93 2.89 8.81
N ARG A 73 9.61 3.00 8.70
CA ARG A 73 8.75 2.06 7.97
C ARG A 73 8.13 2.74 6.77
N LEU A 74 8.16 2.07 5.63
CA LEU A 74 7.37 2.43 4.46
C LEU A 74 6.11 1.55 4.47
N VAL A 75 4.96 2.17 4.26
CA VAL A 75 3.65 1.53 4.19
C VAL A 75 3.05 1.86 2.83
N LEU A 76 2.72 0.83 2.06
CA LEU A 76 1.98 0.97 0.81
C LEU A 76 0.60 0.36 0.98
N VAL A 77 -0.45 1.13 0.73
CA VAL A 77 -1.82 0.61 0.59
C VAL A 77 -2.03 0.36 -0.90
N ILE A 78 -2.12 -0.90 -1.31
CA ILE A 78 -2.23 -1.34 -2.70
C ILE A 78 -3.70 -1.63 -2.99
N GLY A 79 -4.28 -0.96 -3.98
CA GLY A 79 -5.65 -1.20 -4.41
C GLY A 79 -5.69 -1.65 -5.86
N ARG A 80 -6.54 -2.63 -6.18
CA ARG A 80 -6.74 -3.06 -7.56
C ARG A 80 -7.51 -2.01 -8.33
N VAL A 81 -7.01 -1.70 -9.53
CA VAL A 81 -7.71 -0.86 -10.50
C VAL A 81 -8.47 -1.80 -11.41
N ASP A 82 -9.77 -1.56 -11.56
CA ASP A 82 -10.57 -2.35 -12.49
C ASP A 82 -10.13 -2.04 -13.93
N PRO A 83 -10.06 -3.06 -14.80
CA PRO A 83 -9.73 -2.83 -16.20
C PRO A 83 -10.80 -1.92 -16.83
N PRO A 84 -10.41 -1.03 -17.77
CA PRO A 84 -11.37 -0.19 -18.47
C PRO A 84 -12.40 -1.06 -19.20
N GLU A 85 -13.65 -0.58 -19.33
CA GLU A 85 -14.79 -1.34 -19.88
C GLU A 85 -14.55 -1.90 -21.29
N GLU A 86 -13.64 -1.30 -22.06
CA GLU A 86 -13.28 -1.72 -23.43
C GLU A 86 -11.95 -2.52 -23.51
N GLY A 87 -11.34 -2.86 -22.38
CA GLY A 87 -10.05 -3.57 -22.29
C GLY A 87 -10.18 -5.09 -22.24
N GLU A 88 -9.09 -5.79 -22.59
CA GLU A 88 -8.97 -7.23 -22.30
C GLU A 88 -9.12 -7.47 -20.80
N VAL A 89 -10.12 -8.28 -20.41
CA VAL A 89 -10.27 -8.76 -19.03
C VAL A 89 -9.12 -9.72 -18.75
N ARG A 90 -8.07 -9.20 -18.10
CA ARG A 90 -6.96 -10.00 -17.59
C ARG A 90 -7.27 -10.46 -16.18
N GLU A 91 -6.86 -11.68 -15.86
CA GLU A 91 -6.91 -12.15 -14.48
C GLU A 91 -6.01 -11.23 -13.63
N PRO A 92 -6.54 -10.60 -12.57
CA PRO A 92 -5.76 -9.64 -11.82
C PRO A 92 -4.58 -10.35 -11.12
N LEU A 93 -3.42 -9.71 -11.14
CA LEU A 93 -2.24 -10.25 -10.46
C LEU A 93 -2.50 -10.44 -8.96
N PRO A 94 -2.06 -11.57 -8.36
CA PRO A 94 -2.11 -11.73 -6.91
C PRO A 94 -1.31 -10.63 -6.21
N PHE A 95 -1.80 -10.14 -5.06
CA PHE A 95 -1.10 -9.11 -4.27
C PHE A 95 0.33 -9.50 -3.90
N LEU A 96 0.63 -10.80 -3.77
CA LEU A 96 1.99 -11.28 -3.52
C LEU A 96 2.94 -10.96 -4.68
N GLU A 97 2.48 -11.09 -5.93
CA GLU A 97 3.31 -10.76 -7.10
C GLU A 97 3.46 -9.24 -7.24
N ILE A 98 2.40 -8.48 -6.98
CA ILE A 98 2.49 -7.00 -6.94
C ILE A 98 3.50 -6.57 -5.87
N ALA A 99 3.46 -7.18 -4.68
CA ALA A 99 4.40 -6.88 -3.60
C ALA A 99 5.85 -7.19 -3.98
N ARG A 100 6.11 -8.28 -4.72
CA ARG A 100 7.45 -8.61 -5.24
C ARG A 100 7.97 -7.56 -6.22
N GLN A 101 7.11 -7.04 -7.09
CA GLN A 101 7.50 -5.99 -8.04
C GLN A 101 7.74 -4.64 -7.36
N LEU A 102 7.07 -4.38 -6.23
CA LEU A 102 7.26 -3.16 -5.43
C LEU A 102 8.42 -3.25 -4.44
N GLU A 103 8.90 -4.45 -4.10
CA GLU A 103 10.00 -4.71 -3.16
C GLU A 103 11.26 -3.86 -3.42
N PRO A 104 11.72 -3.63 -4.68
CA PRO A 104 12.89 -2.80 -4.94
C PRO A 104 12.76 -1.33 -4.49
N GLY A 105 11.54 -0.85 -4.27
CA GLY A 105 11.29 0.49 -3.72
C GLY A 105 11.42 0.58 -2.20
N PHE A 106 11.65 -0.54 -1.50
CA PHE A 106 11.85 -0.59 -0.06
C PHE A 106 13.34 -0.58 0.30
N GLY A 107 13.63 -0.22 1.56
CA GLY A 107 14.93 -0.42 2.16
C GLY A 107 15.16 -1.89 2.53
N THR A 108 16.43 -2.26 2.73
CA THR A 108 16.82 -3.61 3.13
C THR A 108 16.10 -4.08 4.40
N GLY A 109 15.72 -5.35 4.43
CA GLY A 109 15.15 -6.02 5.60
C GLY A 109 13.89 -6.79 5.25
N HIS A 110 12.98 -6.90 6.22
CA HIS A 110 11.75 -7.65 6.05
C HIS A 110 10.70 -6.85 5.29
N LEU A 111 9.92 -7.55 4.48
CA LEU A 111 8.74 -7.04 3.80
C LEU A 111 7.56 -7.93 4.17
N VAL A 112 6.47 -7.32 4.62
CA VAL A 112 5.28 -8.05 5.10
C VAL A 112 4.05 -7.55 4.37
N LEU A 113 3.38 -8.48 3.69
CA LEU A 113 2.12 -8.25 3.02
C LEU A 113 0.96 -8.68 3.94
N GLY A 114 0.00 -7.77 4.14
CA GLY A 114 -1.24 -8.08 4.83
C GLY A 114 -2.16 -8.97 4.00
N HIS A 115 -3.20 -9.51 4.63
CA HIS A 115 -4.22 -10.26 3.88
C HIS A 115 -5.00 -9.31 2.97
N GLU A 116 -5.54 -9.87 1.88
CA GLU A 116 -6.47 -9.17 1.00
C GLU A 116 -7.75 -8.83 1.75
N VAL A 117 -8.25 -7.61 1.56
CA VAL A 117 -9.52 -7.13 2.07
C VAL A 117 -10.39 -6.56 0.95
N PRO A 118 -11.72 -6.52 1.11
CA PRO A 118 -12.62 -6.18 0.00
C PRO A 118 -12.50 -4.74 -0.51
N SER A 119 -12.09 -3.80 0.35
CA SER A 119 -12.10 -2.38 0.03
C SER A 119 -11.08 -1.56 0.84
N LEU A 120 -10.91 -0.29 0.47
CA LEU A 120 -10.07 0.65 1.21
C LEU A 120 -10.56 0.89 2.64
N VAL A 121 -11.88 0.81 2.88
CA VAL A 121 -12.47 0.95 4.23
C VAL A 121 -12.14 -0.27 5.12
N ASP A 122 -11.72 -1.38 4.54
CA ASP A 122 -11.27 -2.55 5.30
C ASP A 122 -9.75 -2.60 5.48
N ALA A 123 -9.01 -1.67 4.84
CA ALA A 123 -7.55 -1.70 4.75
C ALA A 123 -6.86 -1.65 6.13
N ALA A 124 -7.49 -1.04 7.15
CA ALA A 124 -7.02 -1.09 8.54
C ALA A 124 -6.79 -2.52 9.06
N ARG A 125 -7.58 -3.52 8.62
CA ARG A 125 -7.41 -4.92 9.03
C ARG A 125 -6.16 -5.54 8.40
N SER A 126 -5.95 -5.30 7.10
CA SER A 126 -4.75 -5.72 6.37
C SER A 126 -3.49 -5.06 6.95
N ALA A 127 -3.56 -3.74 7.18
CA ALA A 127 -2.50 -2.95 7.78
C ALA A 127 -2.08 -3.46 9.16
N ARG A 128 -3.05 -3.72 10.05
CA ARG A 128 -2.77 -4.23 11.40
C ARG A 128 -2.04 -5.56 11.35
N ALA A 129 -2.45 -6.47 10.46
CA ALA A 129 -1.77 -7.74 10.26
C ALA A 129 -0.34 -7.54 9.75
N ALA A 130 -0.14 -6.70 8.73
CA ALA A 130 1.18 -6.42 8.16
C ALA A 130 2.13 -5.74 9.16
N LEU A 131 1.64 -4.74 9.90
CA LEU A 131 2.41 -4.03 10.93
C LEU A 131 2.82 -4.96 12.08
N ALA A 132 1.91 -5.83 12.54
CA ALA A 132 2.21 -6.82 13.56
C ALA A 132 3.28 -7.80 13.07
N GLY A 133 3.12 -8.33 11.85
CA GLY A 133 4.10 -9.22 11.24
C GLY A 133 5.47 -8.56 11.06
N PHE A 134 5.51 -7.29 10.63
CA PHE A 134 6.76 -6.54 10.48
C PHE A 134 7.45 -6.29 11.83
N ALA A 135 6.69 -5.99 12.89
CA ALA A 135 7.24 -5.82 14.24
C ALA A 135 7.89 -7.12 14.76
N VAL A 136 7.26 -8.27 14.50
CA VAL A 136 7.80 -9.59 14.87
C VAL A 136 9.03 -9.92 14.03
N ALA A 137 8.96 -9.79 12.70
CA ALA A 137 10.08 -10.07 11.80
C ALA A 137 11.32 -9.24 12.16
N LYS A 138 11.14 -7.93 12.41
CA LYS A 138 12.22 -7.05 12.86
C LYS A 138 12.85 -7.48 14.19
N SER A 139 12.08 -8.10 15.09
CA SER A 139 12.58 -8.60 16.37
C SER A 139 13.33 -9.94 16.24
N TRP A 140 13.17 -10.64 15.12
CA TRP A 140 13.72 -11.97 14.91
C TRP A 140 15.15 -11.88 14.34
N ARG A 141 16.15 -11.79 15.23
CA ARG A 141 17.58 -11.75 14.86
C ARG A 141 18.14 -13.07 14.28
N ASN A 142 17.38 -14.16 14.31
CA ASN A 142 17.80 -15.53 13.96
C ASN A 142 16.69 -16.29 13.20
N ALA A 143 16.10 -15.71 12.16
CA ALA A 143 15.34 -16.54 11.21
C ALA A 143 16.37 -17.33 10.36
N PRO A 144 16.19 -18.64 10.15
CA PRO A 144 17.14 -19.51 9.46
C PRO A 144 17.39 -19.10 8.01
#